data_AF-A0A5C2FP56-F1
#
_entry.id   AF-A0A5C2FP56-F1
#
_cell.length_a   1.000
_cell.length_b   1.000
_cell.length_c   1.000
_cell.angle_alpha   90.00
_cell.angle_beta   90.00
_cell.angle_gamma   90.00
#
_symmetry.space_group_name_H-M   'P 1'
#
loop_
_entity.id
_entity.type
_entity.pdbx_description
1 polymer ?
#
loop_
_entity_poly.entity_id
_entity_poly.type
_entity_poly.pdbx_seq_one_letter_code
_entity_poly.pdbx_strand_id
1 'polypeptide(L)'
;MNGYGGGWGTGLGIVLALVPLLTVLIAGAGVVLAMRTLRLRSKVDTAGQWWLRVQYAIDRCLSQDIAEQNVGTSMLEHLQGAGQPPEGLDDAQRRSWMREHKDSWTVQPEDLALIRDAVKQLALDKFRARDSTGIRKDADSHAEFDSLRRQAQLVSKIDAKLGTRTDPDILRILADG
;
A
#
# COMPACT_ATOMS: atom_id res chain seq x y z
N MET A 1 -24.95 7.44 74.75
CA MET A 1 -24.90 6.18 73.98
C MET A 1 -25.19 6.51 72.52
N ASN A 2 -24.22 6.26 71.64
CA ASN A 2 -24.24 6.60 70.23
C ASN A 2 -25.14 5.63 69.44
N GLY A 3 -26.00 6.15 68.57
CA GLY A 3 -26.77 5.37 67.61
C GLY A 3 -26.70 6.02 66.22
N TYR A 4 -25.59 5.82 65.52
CA TYR A 4 -25.47 6.13 64.09
C TYR A 4 -26.20 5.05 63.28
N GLY A 5 -27.50 5.25 63.04
CA GLY A 5 -28.28 4.43 62.10
C GLY A 5 -28.79 5.32 60.99
N GLY A 6 -28.29 5.16 59.76
CA GLY A 6 -28.92 5.81 58.60
C GLY A 6 -28.04 6.22 57.41
N GLY A 7 -26.82 5.69 57.23
CA GLY A 7 -25.97 6.07 56.10
C GLY A 7 -25.98 5.12 54.89
N TRP A 8 -26.37 3.86 55.08
CA TRP A 8 -26.08 2.78 54.10
C TRP A 8 -27.23 2.48 53.11
N GLY A 9 -28.47 2.88 53.41
CA GLY A 9 -29.63 2.59 52.54
C GLY A 9 -29.77 3.52 51.33
N THR A 10 -29.49 4.81 51.50
CA THR A 10 -29.58 5.83 50.45
C THR A 10 -28.44 5.73 49.44
N GLY A 11 -27.23 5.39 49.88
CA GLY A 11 -26.08 5.16 49.00
C GLY A 11 -26.28 3.97 48.05
N LEU A 12 -26.86 2.86 48.54
CA LEU A 12 -27.15 1.68 47.73
C LEU A 12 -28.26 1.92 46.69
N GLY A 13 -29.29 2.70 47.04
CA GLY A 13 -30.38 3.03 46.11
C GLY A 13 -29.94 3.91 44.93
N ILE A 14 -29.05 4.88 45.18
CA ILE A 14 -28.48 5.75 44.13
C ILE A 14 -27.58 4.95 43.19
N VAL A 15 -26.75 4.05 43.74
CA VAL A 15 -25.89 3.15 42.94
C VAL A 15 -26.73 2.24 42.06
N LEU A 16 -27.79 1.61 42.59
CA LEU A 16 -28.69 0.73 41.84
C LEU A 16 -29.48 1.47 40.75
N ALA A 17 -29.87 2.74 40.98
CA ALA A 17 -30.54 3.56 39.97
C ALA A 17 -29.61 3.97 38.80
N LEU A 18 -28.30 4.07 39.05
CA LEU A 18 -27.27 4.37 38.06
C LEU A 18 -26.81 3.14 37.26
N VAL A 19 -27.04 1.92 37.77
CA VAL A 19 -26.71 0.65 37.08
C VAL A 19 -27.23 0.60 35.64
N PRO A 20 -28.53 0.85 35.33
CA PRO A 20 -29.01 0.78 33.95
C PRO A 20 -28.33 1.82 33.04
N LEU A 21 -28.03 3.02 33.55
CA LEU A 21 -27.31 4.05 32.79
C LEU A 21 -25.85 3.62 32.52
N LEU A 22 -25.18 3.06 33.52
CA LEU A 22 -23.83 2.49 33.41
C LEU A 22 -23.78 1.32 32.42
N THR A 23 -24.77 0.42 32.46
CA THR A 23 -24.88 -0.71 31.53
C THR A 23 -25.00 -0.24 30.08
N VAL A 24 -25.82 0.79 29.82
CA VAL A 24 -25.94 1.39 28.48
C VAL A 24 -24.64 2.04 28.02
N LEU A 25 -23.92 2.74 28.91
CA LEU A 25 -22.62 3.34 28.59
C LEU A 25 -21.54 2.28 28.30
N ILE A 26 -21.48 1.21 29.10
CA ILE A 26 -20.55 0.10 28.90
C ILE A 26 -20.85 -0.64 27.58
N ALA A 27 -22.13 -0.89 27.29
CA ALA A 27 -22.55 -1.48 26.02
C ALA A 27 -22.18 -0.58 24.83
N GLY A 28 -22.40 0.74 24.93
CA GLY A 28 -22.00 1.70 23.91
C GLY A 28 -20.49 1.74 23.67
N ALA A 29 -19.68 1.72 24.73
CA ALA A 29 -18.23 1.66 24.63
C ALA A 29 -17.75 0.35 23.97
N GLY A 30 -18.38 -0.78 24.30
CA GLY A 30 -18.12 -2.08 23.67
C GLY A 30 -18.39 -2.09 22.16
N VAL A 31 -19.49 -1.48 21.72
CA VAL A 31 -19.85 -1.35 20.30
C VAL A 31 -18.85 -0.47 19.55
N VAL A 32 -18.39 0.64 20.14
CA VAL A 32 -17.37 1.52 19.54
C VAL A 32 -16.02 0.80 19.42
N LEU A 33 -15.60 0.07 20.44
CA LEU A 33 -14.37 -0.72 20.40
C LEU A 33 -14.45 -1.85 19.37
N ALA A 34 -15.57 -2.57 19.29
CA ALA A 34 -15.79 -3.60 18.27
C ALA A 34 -15.74 -3.02 16.85
N MET A 35 -16.41 -1.89 16.61
CA MET A 35 -16.34 -1.19 15.32
C MET A 35 -14.92 -0.71 15.01
N ARG A 36 -14.17 -0.23 16.00
CA ARG A 36 -12.77 0.19 15.82
C ARG A 36 -11.88 -0.99 15.46
N THR A 37 -12.04 -2.11 16.14
CA THR A 37 -11.32 -3.36 15.85
C THR A 37 -11.67 -3.91 14.46
N LEU A 38 -12.94 -3.87 14.06
CA LEU A 38 -13.37 -4.27 12.71
C LEU A 38 -12.82 -3.34 11.62
N ARG A 39 -12.75 -2.03 11.89
CA ARG A 39 -12.12 -1.06 10.97
C ARG A 39 -10.60 -1.26 10.86
N LEU A 40 -9.94 -1.62 11.95
CA LEU A 40 -8.51 -1.95 11.93
C LEU A 40 -8.27 -3.25 11.15
N ARG A 41 -9.08 -4.28 11.41
CA ARG A 41 -9.00 -5.57 10.71
C ARG A 41 -9.26 -5.44 9.22
N SER A 42 -10.32 -4.72 8.81
CA SER A 42 -10.60 -4.48 7.39
C SER A 42 -9.48 -3.72 6.69
N LYS A 43 -8.88 -2.70 7.33
CA LYS A 43 -7.70 -2.02 6.77
C LYS A 43 -6.51 -2.95 6.61
N VAL A 44 -6.25 -3.80 7.60
CA VAL A 44 -5.17 -4.80 7.55
C VAL A 44 -5.43 -5.83 6.45
N ASP A 45 -6.67 -6.27 6.29
CA ASP A 45 -7.04 -7.23 5.23
C ASP A 45 -6.86 -6.60 3.84
N THR A 46 -7.29 -5.35 3.63
CA THR A 46 -7.09 -4.64 2.35
C THR A 46 -5.61 -4.40 2.06
N ALA A 47 -4.81 -4.03 3.07
CA ALA A 47 -3.36 -3.91 2.95
C ALA A 47 -2.71 -5.26 2.60
N GLY A 48 -3.14 -6.34 3.25
CA GLY A 48 -2.67 -7.70 2.98
C GLY A 48 -3.00 -8.16 1.56
N GLN A 49 -4.21 -7.88 1.07
CA GLN A 49 -4.59 -8.16 -0.32
C GLN A 49 -3.79 -7.35 -1.31
N TRP A 50 -3.53 -6.07 -1.03
CA TRP A 50 -2.65 -5.24 -1.86
C TRP A 50 -1.24 -5.83 -1.89
N TRP A 51 -0.68 -6.21 -0.73
CA TRP A 51 0.67 -6.78 -0.63
C TRP A 51 0.78 -8.13 -1.35
N LEU A 52 -0.24 -8.99 -1.31
CA LEU A 52 -0.28 -10.23 -2.08
C LEU A 52 -0.20 -9.96 -3.60
N ARG A 53 -0.88 -8.91 -4.08
CA ARG A 53 -0.79 -8.51 -5.50
C ARG A 53 0.58 -7.95 -5.85
N VAL A 54 1.22 -7.22 -4.92
CA VAL A 54 2.60 -6.72 -5.08
C VAL A 54 3.59 -7.89 -5.17
N GLN A 55 3.52 -8.85 -4.25
CA GLN A 55 4.36 -10.05 -4.29
C GLN A 55 4.18 -10.81 -5.60
N TYR A 56 2.95 -11.05 -6.02
CA TYR A 56 2.67 -11.70 -7.30
C TYR A 56 3.28 -10.95 -8.49
N ALA A 57 3.22 -9.62 -8.48
CA ALA A 57 3.81 -8.81 -9.54
C ALA A 57 5.36 -8.84 -9.52
N ILE A 58 5.98 -8.91 -8.34
CA ILE A 58 7.42 -9.11 -8.18
C ILE A 58 7.84 -10.50 -8.69
N ASP A 59 7.11 -11.55 -8.34
CA ASP A 59 7.38 -12.92 -8.82
C ASP A 59 7.34 -12.98 -10.35
N ARG A 60 6.40 -12.26 -10.98
CA ARG A 60 6.34 -12.11 -12.44
C ARG A 60 7.55 -11.37 -13.01
N CYS A 61 8.03 -10.33 -12.35
CA CYS A 61 9.27 -9.63 -12.74
C CYS A 61 10.53 -10.51 -12.62
N LEU A 62 10.50 -11.58 -11.82
CA LEU A 62 11.58 -12.55 -11.66
C LEU A 62 11.50 -13.73 -12.67
N SER A 63 10.42 -13.83 -13.43
CA SER A 63 10.25 -14.87 -14.44
C SER A 63 11.32 -14.77 -15.53
N GLN A 64 11.65 -15.89 -16.17
CA GLN A 64 12.58 -15.94 -17.31
C GLN A 64 11.95 -15.39 -18.59
N ASP A 65 10.61 -15.37 -18.67
CA ASP A 65 9.88 -14.85 -19.82
C ASP A 65 9.74 -13.32 -19.76
N ILE A 66 10.22 -12.64 -20.80
CA ILE A 66 10.14 -11.18 -20.96
C ILE A 66 8.69 -10.69 -20.97
N ALA A 67 7.75 -11.46 -21.51
CA ALA A 67 6.33 -11.11 -21.52
C ALA A 67 5.79 -11.08 -20.08
N GLU A 68 6.11 -12.09 -19.27
CA GLU A 68 5.71 -12.14 -17.86
C GLU A 68 6.37 -11.04 -17.03
N GLN A 69 7.63 -10.71 -17.30
CA GLN A 69 8.31 -9.59 -16.63
C GLN A 69 7.63 -8.24 -16.91
N ASN A 70 7.22 -8.03 -18.16
CA ASN A 70 6.49 -6.82 -18.55
C ASN A 70 5.10 -6.74 -17.91
N VAL A 71 4.41 -7.88 -17.77
CA VAL A 71 3.15 -7.97 -17.02
C VAL A 71 3.39 -7.60 -15.56
N GLY A 72 4.40 -8.17 -14.91
CA GLY A 72 4.77 -7.83 -13.53
C GLY A 72 5.05 -6.34 -13.34
N THR A 73 5.82 -5.75 -14.26
CA THR A 73 6.16 -4.31 -14.24
C THR A 73 4.91 -3.44 -14.39
N SER A 74 4.00 -3.79 -15.30
CA SER A 74 2.73 -3.09 -15.52
C SER A 74 1.81 -3.20 -14.30
N MET A 75 1.78 -4.37 -13.65
CA MET A 75 1.03 -4.57 -12.41
C MET A 75 1.58 -3.70 -11.27
N LEU A 76 2.90 -3.64 -11.10
CA LEU A 76 3.53 -2.76 -10.10
C LEU A 76 3.26 -1.28 -10.40
N GLU A 77 3.28 -0.88 -11.68
CA GLU A 77 2.92 0.48 -12.08
C GLU A 77 1.47 0.83 -11.70
N HIS A 78 0.54 -0.11 -11.83
CA HIS A 78 -0.84 0.08 -11.40
C HIS A 78 -0.96 0.11 -9.86
N LEU A 79 -0.28 -0.81 -9.17
CA LEU A 79 -0.38 -0.98 -7.71
C LEU A 79 0.21 0.20 -6.92
N GLN A 80 1.23 0.89 -7.44
CA GLN A 80 1.76 2.12 -6.83
C GLN A 80 0.79 3.32 -6.89
N GLY A 81 -0.29 3.22 -7.68
CA GLY A 81 -1.37 4.21 -7.76
C GLY A 81 -2.64 3.78 -7.04
N ALA A 82 -2.62 2.65 -6.31
CA ALA A 82 -3.81 2.18 -5.61
C ALA A 82 -4.31 3.23 -4.60
N GLY A 83 -5.62 3.48 -4.62
CA GLY A 83 -6.23 4.50 -3.78
C GLY A 83 -6.03 5.94 -4.26
N GLN A 84 -5.34 6.17 -5.39
CA GLN A 84 -5.24 7.49 -6.02
C GLN A 84 -6.19 7.61 -7.21
N PRO A 85 -6.94 8.72 -7.34
CA PRO A 85 -7.79 8.96 -8.49
C PRO A 85 -6.93 9.10 -9.76
N PRO A 86 -7.41 8.58 -10.91
CA PRO A 86 -6.78 8.83 -12.20
C PRO A 86 -6.54 10.31 -12.45
N GLU A 87 -5.40 10.62 -13.08
CA GLU A 87 -5.11 11.97 -13.55
C GLU A 87 -6.14 12.39 -14.62
N GLY A 88 -6.51 13.67 -14.63
CA GLY A 88 -7.44 14.23 -15.62
C GLY A 88 -8.94 14.10 -15.30
N LEU A 89 -9.32 13.55 -14.14
CA LEU A 89 -10.72 13.55 -13.70
C LEU A 89 -11.18 14.95 -13.27
N ASP A 90 -12.42 15.30 -13.66
CA ASP A 90 -13.11 16.49 -13.18
C ASP A 90 -13.47 16.38 -11.68
N ASP A 91 -13.85 17.49 -11.03
CA ASP A 91 -14.16 17.51 -9.59
C ASP A 91 -15.36 16.64 -9.19
N ALA A 92 -16.31 16.40 -10.09
CA ALA A 92 -17.48 15.57 -9.83
C ALA A 92 -17.12 14.07 -9.92
N GLN A 93 -16.40 13.70 -10.97
CA GLN A 93 -15.84 12.37 -11.21
C GLN A 93 -14.86 11.98 -10.11
N ARG A 94 -13.96 12.88 -9.70
CA ARG A 94 -13.04 12.65 -8.58
C ARG A 94 -13.79 12.36 -7.29
N ARG A 95 -14.83 13.13 -6.98
CA ARG A 95 -15.68 12.88 -5.80
C ARG A 95 -16.44 11.56 -5.91
N SER A 96 -16.89 11.18 -7.10
CA SER A 96 -17.53 9.89 -7.34
C SER A 96 -16.56 8.73 -7.12
N TRP A 97 -15.36 8.83 -7.71
CA TRP A 97 -14.30 7.84 -7.58
C TRP A 97 -13.89 7.65 -6.12
N MET A 98 -13.70 8.74 -5.38
CA MET A 98 -13.36 8.71 -3.94
C MET A 98 -14.46 8.06 -3.09
N ARG A 99 -15.73 8.16 -3.48
CA ARG A 99 -16.83 7.47 -2.78
C ARG A 99 -16.82 5.98 -3.05
N GLU A 100 -16.60 5.58 -4.29
CA GLU A 100 -16.53 4.18 -4.71
C GLU A 100 -15.29 3.46 -4.16
N HIS A 101 -14.17 4.18 -4.05
CA HIS A 101 -12.88 3.63 -3.62
C HIS A 101 -12.52 4.00 -2.17
N LYS A 102 -13.50 4.38 -1.34
CA LYS A 102 -13.27 4.79 0.05
C LYS A 102 -12.58 3.72 0.90
N ASP A 103 -12.84 2.45 0.61
CA ASP A 103 -12.28 1.30 1.33
C ASP A 103 -11.03 0.72 0.63
N SER A 104 -10.56 1.36 -0.44
CA SER A 104 -9.34 0.94 -1.14
C SER A 104 -8.09 1.23 -0.31
N TRP A 105 -7.06 0.39 -0.48
CA TRP A 105 -5.76 0.65 0.13
C TRP A 105 -5.15 1.92 -0.47
N THR A 106 -4.86 2.89 0.39
CA THR A 106 -4.11 4.09 0.02
C THR A 106 -2.64 3.82 0.27
N VAL A 107 -1.88 3.68 -0.81
CA VAL A 107 -0.45 3.39 -0.77
C VAL A 107 0.28 4.48 0.02
N GLN A 108 1.02 4.08 1.05
CA GLN A 108 1.83 4.98 1.88
C GLN A 108 3.22 5.20 1.26
N PRO A 109 3.97 6.24 1.66
CA PRO A 109 5.34 6.43 1.20
C PRO A 109 6.26 5.23 1.48
N GLU A 110 6.06 4.51 2.58
CA GLU A 110 6.82 3.31 2.93
C GLU A 110 6.54 2.16 1.95
N ASP A 111 5.28 2.00 1.55
CA ASP A 111 4.84 1.01 0.55
C ASP A 111 5.46 1.31 -0.82
N LEU A 112 5.50 2.58 -1.21
CA LEU A 112 6.18 3.02 -2.43
C LEU A 112 7.67 2.74 -2.39
N ALA A 113 8.33 2.96 -1.24
CA ALA A 113 9.75 2.67 -1.08
C ALA A 113 10.05 1.17 -1.25
N LEU A 114 9.17 0.28 -0.76
CA LEU A 114 9.32 -1.17 -0.97
C LEU A 114 9.23 -1.54 -2.46
N ILE A 115 8.25 -1.02 -3.19
CA ILE A 115 8.14 -1.25 -4.64
C ILE A 115 9.37 -0.69 -5.36
N ARG A 116 9.80 0.54 -5.01
CA ARG A 116 11.00 1.16 -5.57
C ARG A 116 12.20 0.25 -5.42
N ASP A 117 12.47 -0.24 -4.21
CA ASP A 117 13.66 -1.02 -3.91
C ASP A 117 13.68 -2.36 -4.64
N ALA A 118 12.54 -3.05 -4.69
CA ALA A 118 12.41 -4.29 -5.44
C ALA A 118 12.66 -4.08 -6.94
N VAL A 119 12.01 -3.08 -7.57
CA VAL A 119 12.16 -2.82 -9.01
C VAL A 119 13.56 -2.30 -9.34
N LYS A 120 14.14 -1.48 -8.46
CA LYS A 120 15.51 -0.97 -8.61
C LYS A 120 16.53 -2.11 -8.60
N GLN A 121 16.42 -3.05 -7.66
CA GLN A 121 17.31 -4.22 -7.62
C GLN A 121 17.20 -5.03 -8.92
N LEU A 122 15.98 -5.32 -9.37
CA LEU A 122 15.74 -6.04 -10.63
C LEU A 122 16.38 -5.34 -11.85
N ALA A 123 16.23 -4.02 -11.95
CA ALA A 123 16.80 -3.25 -13.05
C ALA A 123 18.34 -3.26 -13.00
N LEU A 124 18.93 -3.05 -11.83
CA LEU A 124 20.39 -3.03 -11.67
C LEU A 124 21.03 -4.40 -11.92
N ASP A 125 20.39 -5.48 -11.47
CA ASP A 125 20.89 -6.83 -11.69
C ASP A 125 20.85 -7.21 -13.17
N LYS A 126 19.78 -6.84 -13.89
CA LYS A 126 19.71 -6.99 -15.35
C LYS A 126 20.76 -6.15 -16.07
N PHE A 127 20.97 -4.90 -15.65
CA PHE A 127 21.98 -4.03 -16.23
C PHE A 127 23.41 -4.59 -16.04
N ARG A 128 23.73 -5.09 -14.85
CA ARG A 128 25.02 -5.75 -14.57
C ARG A 128 25.21 -7.03 -15.37
N ALA A 129 24.17 -7.87 -15.45
CA ALA A 129 24.22 -9.11 -16.22
C ALA A 129 24.51 -8.79 -17.70
N ARG A 130 23.87 -7.78 -18.26
CA ARG A 130 24.13 -7.25 -19.62
C ARG A 130 25.57 -6.76 -19.79
N ASP A 131 26.06 -5.92 -18.89
CA ASP A 131 27.42 -5.38 -18.95
C ASP A 131 28.47 -6.50 -18.91
N SER A 132 28.20 -7.58 -18.15
CA SER A 132 29.10 -8.73 -18.04
C SER A 132 29.06 -9.70 -19.23
N THR A 133 27.91 -9.83 -19.92
CA THR A 133 27.73 -10.82 -20.99
C THR A 133 28.04 -10.27 -22.38
N GLY A 134 28.21 -8.94 -22.54
CA GLY A 134 28.58 -8.33 -23.80
C GLY A 134 27.58 -8.68 -24.90
N ILE A 135 26.35 -8.18 -24.76
CA ILE A 135 25.19 -8.59 -25.56
C ILE A 135 25.48 -8.60 -27.08
N ARG A 136 25.33 -9.78 -27.70
CA ARG A 136 25.17 -9.94 -29.16
C ARG A 136 23.85 -9.29 -29.55
N LYS A 137 23.86 -8.39 -30.53
CA LYS A 137 22.63 -7.80 -31.11
C LYS A 137 21.76 -8.89 -31.75
N ASP A 138 20.82 -9.45 -30.99
CA ASP A 138 19.70 -10.25 -31.49
C ASP A 138 18.35 -9.60 -31.10
N ALA A 139 17.24 -10.19 -31.54
CA ALA A 139 15.90 -9.66 -31.28
C ALA A 139 15.51 -9.74 -29.79
N ASP A 140 15.99 -10.78 -29.09
CA ASP A 140 15.73 -10.97 -27.65
C ASP A 140 16.43 -9.90 -26.82
N SER A 141 17.62 -9.46 -27.26
CA SER A 141 18.37 -8.35 -26.66
C SER A 141 17.63 -7.01 -26.69
N HIS A 142 16.80 -6.78 -27.71
CA HIS A 142 15.95 -5.58 -27.78
C HIS A 142 14.79 -5.66 -26.79
N ALA A 143 14.11 -6.81 -26.70
CA ALA A 143 13.00 -7.02 -25.77
C ALA A 143 13.47 -6.97 -24.31
N GLU A 144 14.64 -7.51 -24.00
CA GLU A 144 15.27 -7.39 -22.67
C GLU A 144 15.62 -5.94 -22.32
N PHE A 145 16.11 -5.18 -23.30
CA PHE A 145 16.42 -3.76 -23.10
C PHE A 145 15.16 -2.93 -22.84
N ASP A 146 14.08 -3.19 -23.56
CA ASP A 146 12.79 -2.51 -23.32
C ASP A 146 12.22 -2.83 -21.93
N SER A 147 12.32 -4.09 -21.50
CA SER A 147 11.93 -4.53 -20.15
C SER A 147 12.75 -3.80 -19.08
N LEU A 148 14.08 -3.78 -19.23
CA LEU A 148 15.01 -3.04 -18.36
C LEU A 148 14.65 -1.55 -18.28
N ARG A 149 14.38 -0.92 -19.43
CA ARG A 149 14.03 0.50 -19.51
C ARG A 149 12.71 0.79 -18.80
N ARG A 150 11.70 -0.06 -18.95
CA ARG A 150 10.41 0.08 -18.24
C ARG A 150 10.59 -0.01 -16.72
N GLN A 151 11.40 -0.94 -16.24
CA GLN A 151 11.70 -1.05 -14.81
C GLN A 151 12.41 0.20 -14.29
N ALA A 152 13.41 0.72 -15.01
CA ALA A 152 14.07 1.98 -14.67
C ALA A 152 13.12 3.20 -14.70
N GLN A 153 12.19 3.26 -15.67
CA GLN A 153 11.17 4.31 -15.73
C GLN A 153 10.23 4.25 -14.52
N LEU A 154 9.82 3.05 -14.10
CA LEU A 154 8.98 2.87 -12.92
C LEU A 154 9.69 3.34 -11.65
N VAL A 155 10.98 3.01 -11.49
CA VAL A 155 11.79 3.50 -10.36
C VAL A 155 11.85 5.02 -10.34
N SER A 156 12.17 5.65 -11.48
CA SER A 156 12.20 7.12 -11.61
C SER A 156 10.84 7.77 -11.28
N LYS A 157 9.74 7.17 -11.71
CA LYS A 157 8.38 7.63 -11.40
C LYS A 157 8.06 7.54 -9.91
N ILE A 158 8.50 6.46 -9.24
CA ILE A 158 8.32 6.32 -7.79
C ILE A 158 9.22 7.29 -7.02
N ASP A 159 10.46 7.50 -7.46
CA ASP A 159 11.37 8.49 -6.87
C ASP A 159 10.78 9.90 -6.92
N ALA A 160 10.17 10.27 -8.05
CA ALA A 160 9.46 11.54 -8.20
C ALA A 160 8.30 11.67 -7.19
N LYS A 161 7.54 10.59 -6.96
CA LYS A 161 6.46 10.57 -5.96
C LYS A 161 6.96 10.67 -4.52
N LEU A 162 8.12 10.07 -4.24
CA LEU A 162 8.76 10.10 -2.92
C LEU A 162 9.56 11.39 -2.67
N GLY A 163 9.77 12.21 -3.70
CA GLY A 163 10.66 13.37 -3.63
C GLY A 163 12.13 12.99 -3.46
N THR A 164 12.51 11.76 -3.81
CA THR A 164 13.86 11.24 -3.69
C THR A 164 14.65 11.46 -4.98
N ARG A 165 15.98 11.62 -4.85
CA ARG A 165 16.85 11.72 -6.02
C ARG A 165 16.98 10.35 -6.69
N THR A 166 16.71 10.30 -7.98
CA THR A 166 16.90 9.09 -8.80
C THR A 166 18.36 8.67 -8.82
N ASP A 167 18.59 7.36 -8.68
CA ASP A 167 19.92 6.77 -8.70
C ASP A 167 20.64 7.03 -10.04
N PRO A 168 21.93 7.43 -10.04
CA PRO A 168 22.69 7.67 -11.27
C PRO A 168 22.74 6.47 -12.22
N ASP A 169 22.76 5.23 -11.70
CA ASP A 169 22.78 4.03 -12.54
C ASP A 169 21.44 3.83 -13.25
N ILE A 170 20.33 4.18 -12.59
CA ILE A 170 18.99 4.19 -13.21
C ILE A 170 18.92 5.27 -14.29
N LEU A 171 19.48 6.45 -14.04
CA LEU A 171 19.55 7.51 -15.06
C LEU A 171 20.40 7.09 -16.27
N ARG A 172 21.48 6.35 -16.04
CA ARG A 172 22.34 5.80 -17.10
C ARG A 172 21.57 4.82 -17.98
N ILE A 173 20.82 3.89 -17.38
CA ILE A 173 19.95 2.96 -18.11
C ILE A 173 18.94 3.72 -19.00
N LEU A 174 18.37 4.82 -18.49
CA LEU A 174 17.41 5.63 -19.24
C LEU A 174 18.06 6.45 -20.37
N ALA A 175 19.35 6.76 -20.25
CA ALA A 175 20.13 7.55 -21.21
C ALA A 175 20.78 6.72 -22.33
N ASP A 176 21.04 5.43 -22.11
CA ASP A 176 21.68 4.50 -23.07
C ASP A 176 20.75 4.08 -24.25
N GLY A 177 19.77 4.92 -24.61
CA GLY A 177 18.75 4.67 -25.65
C GLY A 177 19.18 5.01 -27.07
#